data_AF-A0A5J9WYA1-F1
#
_entry.id   AF-A0A5J9WYA1-F1
#
_cell.length_a   1.000
_cell.length_b   1.000
_cell.length_c   1.000
_cell.angle_alpha   90.00
_cell.angle_beta   90.00
_cell.angle_gamma   90.00
#
_symmetry.space_group_name_H-M   'P 1'
#
loop_
_entity.id
_entity.type
_entity.pdbx_description
1 polymer ?
#
loop_
_entity_poly.entity_id
_entity_poly.type
_entity_poly.pdbx_seq_one_letter_code
_entity_poly.pdbx_strand_id
1 'polypeptide(L)'
;VVLINFLPWRWRDKTRGQGRPVRYGDRRRALLASLKRNEGNDPSLEDPKSGYRASSVKKARKLEASEPQEQDDFNQNSSFDSPHTQHPKSSFDSGKFSDKEELDCGSSDDELDYGSSDMSHLSVRDHFDACVNYVLPDPMPEWKLNKDLLEPPILSKEQEEAEALNMKRRKEITEFDPKLRIHVPTRFCRFNIAYFDFDKESEVKSGPLFKDIPDSEFWKLDGSMNVISIKVAQSDVSYPINIYGTVLARDQNDYRCVYLFKRGRDDPQLITETDDTLTLTGPYRVLSGLDSIFFEFHLKIRGDEGIDQDFSKGLLVCEGCCDTRESRTLSLESWLSTVEMLYTPAPLAVQASIQVNVLNGKSNFIGKIAASTGEDKNKIILYDSKVASTLLSLGDGGSILLTRSVVAVSHNEKLALKMYVSEADVSKKVKLCFGHFDEEQTCTLGSYQLQVKIIWTGVFRQERPDMWMDFKHLVLS
;
A
#
# COMPACT_ATOMS: atom_id res chain seq x y z
N VAL A 1 -24.03 -3.38 45.09
CA VAL A 1 -24.71 -2.17 45.63
C VAL A 1 -23.67 -1.24 46.20
N VAL A 2 -23.19 -0.29 45.38
CA VAL A 2 -22.74 1.05 45.78
C VAL A 2 -23.02 1.92 44.56
N LEU A 3 -24.05 2.77 44.66
CA LEU A 3 -24.41 3.77 43.66
C LEU A 3 -23.54 5.02 43.86
N ILE A 4 -22.99 5.58 42.78
CA ILE A 4 -22.58 6.98 42.74
C ILE A 4 -23.30 7.63 41.57
N ASN A 5 -24.30 8.44 41.92
CA ASN A 5 -25.11 9.24 41.01
C ASN A 5 -24.29 10.41 40.45
N PHE A 6 -24.31 10.60 39.13
CA PHE A 6 -23.97 11.88 38.51
C PHE A 6 -25.26 12.57 38.07
N LEU A 7 -25.56 13.70 38.72
CA LEU A 7 -26.54 14.69 38.27
C LEU A 7 -25.95 15.49 37.09
N PRO A 8 -26.71 15.77 36.02
CA PRO A 8 -26.23 16.61 34.93
C PRO A 8 -26.43 18.10 35.27
N TRP A 9 -25.33 18.85 35.21
CA TRP A 9 -25.33 20.30 35.29
C TRP A 9 -25.86 20.92 33.99
N ARG A 10 -26.91 21.74 34.11
CA ARG A 10 -27.42 22.63 33.06
C ARG A 10 -26.62 23.94 33.04
N TRP A 11 -26.10 24.33 31.88
CA TRP A 11 -25.85 25.73 31.49
C TRP A 11 -26.26 25.87 30.02
N ARG A 12 -27.44 26.42 29.71
CA ARG A 12 -27.75 27.83 29.40
C ARG A 12 -26.86 28.45 28.32
N ASP A 13 -27.39 28.32 27.11
CA ASP A 13 -26.98 28.95 25.88
C ASP A 13 -27.46 30.43 25.82
N LYS A 14 -26.60 31.32 25.34
CA LYS A 14 -26.87 32.69 24.88
C LYS A 14 -25.66 33.16 24.06
N THR A 15 -25.71 33.05 22.73
CA THR A 15 -26.10 34.17 21.82
C THR A 15 -25.90 33.80 20.35
N ARG A 16 -26.94 34.14 19.57
CA ARG A 16 -27.10 34.16 18.11
C ARG A 16 -25.87 34.55 17.27
N GLY A 17 -25.67 33.80 16.19
CA GLY A 17 -25.13 34.26 14.91
C GLY A 17 -25.78 33.45 13.78
N GLN A 18 -26.49 34.11 12.87
CA GLN A 18 -27.21 33.48 11.76
C GLN A 18 -26.25 32.99 10.67
N GLY A 19 -26.37 31.73 10.27
CA GLY A 19 -25.78 31.17 9.06
C GLY A 19 -26.55 29.93 8.65
N ARG A 20 -27.15 29.92 7.45
CA ARG A 20 -28.00 28.83 6.94
C ARG A 20 -27.14 27.58 6.62
N PRO A 21 -27.58 26.35 6.93
CA PRO A 21 -26.91 25.15 6.45
C PRO A 21 -27.30 24.85 4.99
N VAL A 22 -26.29 24.73 4.13
CA VAL A 22 -26.42 24.23 2.75
C VAL A 22 -26.64 22.72 2.80
N ARG A 23 -27.80 22.26 2.31
CA ARG A 23 -28.13 20.83 2.19
C ARG A 23 -27.39 20.22 1.01
N TYR A 24 -26.45 19.32 1.27
CA TYR A 24 -25.83 18.45 0.26
C TYR A 24 -26.79 17.30 -0.04
N GLY A 25 -27.60 17.45 -1.08
CA GLY A 25 -28.63 16.48 -1.40
C GLY A 25 -29.30 16.70 -2.75
N ASP A 26 -28.54 17.07 -3.79
CA ASP A 26 -29.07 17.19 -5.17
C ASP A 26 -27.98 17.03 -6.25
N ARG A 27 -27.36 15.84 -6.33
CA ARG A 27 -26.65 15.40 -7.56
C ARG A 27 -27.05 14.03 -8.10
N ARG A 28 -28.02 13.36 -7.46
CA ARG A 28 -28.55 12.06 -7.94
C ARG A 28 -29.81 12.20 -8.83
N ARG A 29 -30.42 13.40 -8.90
CA ARG A 29 -31.62 13.66 -9.72
C ARG A 29 -31.34 14.23 -11.11
N ALA A 30 -30.13 14.75 -11.37
CA ALA A 30 -29.77 15.31 -12.68
C ALA A 30 -29.30 14.25 -13.70
N LEU A 31 -28.83 13.08 -13.26
CA LEU A 31 -28.33 12.03 -14.16
C LEU A 31 -29.45 11.14 -14.75
N LEU A 32 -30.55 10.96 -14.02
CA LEU A 32 -31.69 10.15 -14.45
C LEU A 32 -32.64 10.86 -15.43
N ALA A 33 -32.48 12.18 -15.61
CA ALA A 33 -33.28 12.97 -16.56
C ALA A 33 -32.66 13.06 -17.97
N SER A 34 -31.42 12.59 -18.16
CA SER A 34 -30.76 12.55 -19.48
C SER A 34 -30.84 11.20 -20.18
N LEU A 35 -31.30 10.15 -19.48
CA LEU A 35 -31.49 8.80 -20.03
C LEU A 35 -32.94 8.52 -20.50
N LYS A 36 -33.85 9.49 -20.39
CA LYS A 36 -35.25 9.39 -20.85
C LYS A 36 -35.56 10.23 -22.10
N ARG A 37 -34.54 10.71 -22.82
CA ARG A 37 -34.69 11.36 -24.12
C ARG A 37 -33.85 10.62 -25.16
N ASN A 38 -34.34 9.44 -25.57
CA ASN A 38 -34.08 8.82 -26.88
C ASN A 38 -34.83 7.48 -26.93
N GLU A 39 -36.16 7.52 -26.83
CA GLU A 39 -37.02 6.44 -27.31
C GLU A 39 -38.21 7.08 -28.03
N GLY A 40 -38.39 6.72 -29.29
CA GLY A 40 -39.50 7.17 -30.13
C GLY A 40 -39.24 6.97 -31.61
N ASN A 41 -39.35 5.72 -32.10
CA ASN A 41 -40.45 5.33 -33.00
C ASN A 41 -40.37 3.84 -33.44
N ASP A 42 -41.51 3.19 -33.26
CA ASP A 42 -42.00 1.83 -33.53
C ASP A 42 -42.27 1.58 -35.05
N PRO A 43 -42.89 0.48 -35.56
CA PRO A 43 -43.15 -0.88 -35.01
C PRO A 43 -42.90 -2.05 -36.00
N SER A 44 -42.90 -3.30 -35.51
CA SER A 44 -43.87 -4.35 -35.94
C SER A 44 -43.61 -5.78 -35.41
N LEU A 45 -44.71 -6.33 -34.84
CA LEU A 45 -45.28 -7.69 -34.94
C LEU A 45 -44.73 -8.89 -34.11
N GLU A 46 -45.61 -9.28 -33.17
CA GLU A 46 -46.11 -10.63 -32.82
C GLU A 46 -45.43 -11.51 -31.73
N ASP A 47 -46.19 -11.64 -30.64
CA ASP A 47 -46.27 -12.72 -29.62
C ASP A 47 -46.46 -14.13 -30.25
N PRO A 48 -46.23 -15.29 -29.55
CA PRO A 48 -46.71 -15.53 -28.16
C PRO A 48 -45.94 -16.51 -27.23
N LYS A 49 -46.17 -16.30 -25.93
CA LYS A 49 -46.42 -17.23 -24.77
C LYS A 49 -45.91 -18.69 -24.72
N SER A 50 -45.60 -19.05 -23.46
CA SER A 50 -45.48 -20.40 -22.81
C SER A 50 -44.10 -21.07 -22.97
N GLY A 51 -43.51 -21.80 -22.02
CA GLY A 51 -43.88 -22.36 -20.73
C GLY A 51 -42.88 -23.50 -20.41
N TYR A 52 -42.77 -23.91 -19.13
CA TYR A 52 -42.02 -25.08 -18.60
C TYR A 52 -40.48 -24.96 -18.54
N ARG A 53 -39.83 -25.01 -17.36
CA ARG A 53 -39.70 -26.04 -16.30
C ARG A 53 -38.67 -27.12 -16.66
N ALA A 54 -37.71 -27.24 -15.73
CA ALA A 54 -36.56 -28.13 -15.68
C ALA A 54 -36.83 -29.60 -15.99
N SER A 55 -35.81 -30.33 -16.45
CA SER A 55 -35.20 -31.41 -15.66
C SER A 55 -34.05 -32.15 -16.37
N SER A 56 -33.10 -32.58 -15.53
CA SER A 56 -32.41 -33.88 -15.55
C SER A 56 -31.21 -34.14 -16.47
N VAL A 57 -30.03 -34.15 -15.82
CA VAL A 57 -29.18 -35.34 -15.55
C VAL A 57 -29.11 -36.40 -16.65
N LYS A 58 -27.90 -36.65 -17.16
CA LYS A 58 -27.38 -38.00 -17.45
C LYS A 58 -25.86 -38.04 -17.26
N LYS A 59 -25.42 -39.23 -16.85
CA LYS A 59 -24.18 -39.62 -16.18
C LYS A 59 -23.57 -40.78 -16.99
N ALA A 60 -22.24 -40.82 -17.15
CA ALA A 60 -21.37 -42.03 -17.20
C ALA A 60 -19.94 -41.60 -17.63
N ARG A 61 -18.85 -41.84 -16.87
CA ARG A 61 -18.08 -43.11 -16.62
C ARG A 61 -17.58 -43.73 -17.95
N LYS A 62 -16.33 -44.18 -18.16
CA LYS A 62 -15.21 -44.70 -17.30
C LYS A 62 -14.01 -44.98 -18.27
N LEU A 63 -12.72 -44.78 -17.91
CA LEU A 63 -11.61 -45.79 -17.70
C LEU A 63 -10.29 -45.17 -18.27
N GLU A 64 -9.23 -45.00 -17.47
CA GLU A 64 -7.98 -45.82 -17.36
C GLU A 64 -7.09 -45.83 -18.65
N ALA A 65 -5.76 -45.73 -18.68
CA ALA A 65 -4.63 -45.58 -17.74
C ALA A 65 -3.32 -45.30 -18.54
N SER A 66 -2.25 -44.81 -17.87
CA SER A 66 -0.76 -45.03 -18.08
C SER A 66 -0.16 -45.02 -19.51
N GLU A 67 0.97 -44.40 -19.88
CA GLU A 67 2.29 -44.09 -19.25
C GLU A 67 3.08 -43.11 -20.19
N PRO A 68 4.21 -42.50 -19.77
CA PRO A 68 5.01 -41.58 -20.61
C PRO A 68 6.28 -42.24 -21.20
N GLN A 69 6.77 -41.72 -22.33
CA GLN A 69 8.14 -41.98 -22.80
C GLN A 69 8.86 -40.66 -23.12
N GLU A 70 10.06 -40.57 -22.56
CA GLU A 70 11.14 -39.63 -22.87
C GLU A 70 11.72 -39.90 -24.28
N GLN A 71 12.33 -38.87 -24.89
CA GLN A 71 13.79 -38.79 -25.09
C GLN A 71 14.18 -38.09 -26.41
N ASP A 72 14.88 -36.97 -26.24
CA ASP A 72 16.06 -36.43 -26.92
C ASP A 72 16.24 -36.46 -28.46
N ASP A 73 16.62 -35.27 -28.93
CA ASP A 73 17.90 -34.97 -29.62
C ASP A 73 18.00 -34.71 -31.14
N PHE A 74 18.77 -33.63 -31.41
CA PHE A 74 19.60 -33.26 -32.57
C PHE A 74 19.00 -32.61 -33.86
N ASN A 75 19.23 -31.30 -33.95
CA ASN A 75 20.20 -30.61 -34.83
C ASN A 75 20.06 -30.71 -36.37
N GLN A 76 19.87 -29.58 -37.06
CA GLN A 76 20.86 -28.92 -37.96
C GLN A 76 20.23 -27.94 -38.98
N ASN A 77 20.85 -26.75 -39.02
CA ASN A 77 21.15 -25.86 -40.15
C ASN A 77 20.38 -26.01 -41.49
N SER A 78 19.82 -24.89 -41.97
CA SER A 78 20.11 -24.40 -43.32
C SER A 78 19.77 -22.91 -43.49
N SER A 79 20.78 -22.16 -43.88
CA SER A 79 20.76 -20.89 -44.62
C SER A 79 19.81 -20.90 -45.82
N PHE A 80 19.19 -19.77 -46.17
CA PHE A 80 19.26 -19.14 -47.51
C PHE A 80 18.44 -17.82 -47.58
N ASP A 81 19.13 -16.78 -48.05
CA ASP A 81 18.74 -15.61 -48.85
C ASP A 81 17.43 -14.82 -48.68
N SER A 82 17.63 -13.51 -48.52
CA SER A 82 16.74 -12.38 -48.80
C SER A 82 16.21 -12.37 -50.25
N PRO A 83 15.12 -11.62 -50.49
CA PRO A 83 15.28 -10.49 -51.40
C PRO A 83 14.60 -9.19 -50.93
N HIS A 84 15.18 -8.08 -51.42
CA HIS A 84 14.69 -6.72 -51.36
C HIS A 84 13.30 -6.54 -51.99
N THR A 85 12.43 -5.75 -51.34
CA THR A 85 11.49 -4.85 -52.07
C THR A 85 11.24 -3.56 -51.29
N GLN A 86 11.08 -2.48 -52.06
CA GLN A 86 11.11 -1.07 -51.71
C GLN A 86 9.80 -0.52 -51.07
N HIS A 87 9.95 0.66 -50.46
CA HIS A 87 8.98 1.56 -49.84
C HIS A 87 7.68 1.86 -50.63
N PRO A 88 6.71 2.53 -49.95
CA PRO A 88 6.61 3.97 -50.18
C PRO A 88 6.57 4.83 -48.90
N LYS A 89 7.12 6.04 -49.04
CA LYS A 89 7.06 7.17 -48.10
C LYS A 89 5.74 7.93 -48.26
N SER A 90 5.25 8.54 -47.18
CA SER A 90 4.37 9.72 -47.25
C SER A 90 4.87 10.82 -46.29
N SER A 91 5.11 11.98 -46.91
CA SER A 91 5.35 13.35 -46.41
C SER A 91 4.28 13.85 -45.42
N PHE A 92 4.51 14.80 -44.51
CA PHE A 92 4.87 16.23 -44.64
C PHE A 92 5.43 16.70 -43.27
N ASP A 93 6.57 17.41 -43.18
CA ASP A 93 6.78 18.88 -43.25
C ASP A 93 5.91 19.68 -42.23
N SER A 94 6.40 20.57 -41.38
CA SER A 94 7.51 21.52 -41.48
C SER A 94 7.79 22.18 -40.12
N GLY A 95 8.93 22.87 -39.99
CA GLY A 95 9.06 24.01 -39.06
C GLY A 95 10.34 24.04 -38.22
N LYS A 96 11.45 24.47 -38.82
CA LYS A 96 12.62 25.02 -38.11
C LYS A 96 12.31 26.46 -37.67
N PHE A 97 12.71 26.83 -36.45
CA PHE A 97 13.15 28.19 -36.14
C PHE A 97 14.41 28.11 -35.27
N SER A 98 15.44 28.84 -35.68
CA SER A 98 16.73 28.98 -35.02
C SER A 98 16.81 30.29 -34.24
N ASP A 99 17.90 30.39 -33.46
CA ASP A 99 18.51 31.59 -32.87
C ASP A 99 17.99 31.94 -31.45
N LYS A 100 18.77 31.62 -30.41
CA LYS A 100 19.94 32.34 -29.86
C LYS A 100 19.57 33.67 -29.23
N GLU A 101 19.44 33.67 -27.90
CA GLU A 101 19.83 34.79 -27.03
C GLU A 101 20.52 34.23 -25.78
N GLU A 102 21.79 34.60 -25.62
CA GLU A 102 22.47 34.67 -24.33
C GLU A 102 21.87 35.86 -23.55
N LEU A 103 21.71 35.74 -22.23
CA LEU A 103 21.90 36.83 -21.27
C LEU A 103 21.92 36.29 -19.83
N ASP A 104 23.12 36.31 -19.27
CA ASP A 104 23.53 36.91 -17.99
C ASP A 104 22.91 36.54 -16.63
N CYS A 105 23.81 36.56 -15.65
CA CYS A 105 23.65 36.26 -14.24
C CYS A 105 22.90 37.37 -13.47
N GLY A 106 22.18 36.97 -12.42
CA GLY A 106 21.51 37.89 -11.50
C GLY A 106 21.00 37.16 -10.26
N SER A 107 21.74 37.30 -9.18
CA SER A 107 21.34 37.03 -7.80
C SER A 107 20.17 37.93 -7.38
N SER A 108 19.13 37.35 -6.79
CA SER A 108 18.23 38.07 -5.90
C SER A 108 17.68 37.12 -4.85
N ASP A 109 17.98 37.48 -3.60
CA ASP A 109 17.31 37.00 -2.40
C ASP A 109 15.81 37.28 -2.50
N ASP A 110 14.99 36.27 -2.23
CA ASP A 110 13.59 36.46 -1.86
C ASP A 110 13.28 35.52 -0.69
N GLU A 111 13.43 36.06 0.53
CA GLU A 111 12.67 35.65 1.70
C GLU A 111 11.18 35.75 1.37
N LEU A 112 10.45 34.63 1.43
CA LEU A 112 8.98 34.65 1.43
C LEU A 112 8.43 33.71 2.51
N ASP A 113 8.21 34.34 3.66
CA ASP A 113 7.00 34.35 4.48
C ASP A 113 6.24 33.02 4.71
N TYR A 114 6.25 32.60 5.97
CA TYR A 114 5.55 31.44 6.52
C TYR A 114 4.05 31.74 6.61
N GLY A 115 3.34 31.58 5.49
CA GLY A 115 1.89 31.57 5.44
C GLY A 115 1.32 30.27 6.01
N SER A 116 0.99 30.29 7.31
CA SER A 116 0.23 29.27 8.03
C SER A 116 -1.09 28.93 7.31
N SER A 117 -1.13 27.82 6.58
CA SER A 117 -2.39 27.17 6.17
C SER A 117 -2.67 25.98 7.08
N ASP A 118 -3.44 26.26 8.12
CA ASP A 118 -4.10 25.32 9.01
C ASP A 118 -5.09 24.46 8.21
N MET A 119 -4.79 23.18 7.98
CA MET A 119 -5.77 22.15 7.58
C MET A 119 -5.31 20.72 7.93
N SER A 120 -6.04 20.15 8.89
CA SER A 120 -6.31 18.73 9.17
C SER A 120 -5.11 17.79 9.42
N HIS A 121 -4.54 17.89 10.61
CA HIS A 121 -4.00 16.73 11.31
C HIS A 121 -5.16 15.79 11.70
N LEU A 122 -5.27 14.63 11.05
CA LEU A 122 -6.11 13.55 11.56
C LEU A 122 -5.34 12.88 12.69
N SER A 123 -5.81 13.10 13.92
CA SER A 123 -5.23 12.53 15.14
C SER A 123 -5.67 11.06 15.27
N VAL A 124 -4.99 10.28 16.12
CA VAL A 124 -5.41 8.89 16.42
C VAL A 124 -6.86 8.83 16.92
N ARG A 125 -7.40 9.92 17.47
CA ARG A 125 -8.82 10.05 17.80
C ARG A 125 -9.74 9.96 16.58
N ASP A 126 -9.36 10.55 15.45
CA ASP A 126 -10.17 10.54 14.22
C ASP A 126 -10.14 9.14 13.56
N HIS A 127 -9.02 8.41 13.70
CA HIS A 127 -8.91 6.99 13.34
C HIS A 127 -9.65 6.07 14.29
N PHE A 128 -9.66 6.41 15.58
CA PHE A 128 -10.44 5.68 16.59
C PHE A 128 -11.93 5.84 16.30
N ASP A 129 -12.42 7.03 15.92
CA ASP A 129 -13.82 7.22 15.53
C ASP A 129 -14.20 6.43 14.26
N ALA A 130 -13.29 6.19 13.32
CA ALA A 130 -13.55 5.28 12.19
C ALA A 130 -13.64 3.79 12.62
N CYS A 131 -12.95 3.41 13.70
CA CYS A 131 -13.02 2.07 14.30
C CYS A 131 -14.08 1.93 15.42
N VAL A 132 -14.59 3.04 15.96
CA VAL A 132 -15.42 3.11 17.19
C VAL A 132 -16.75 3.84 16.98
N ASN A 133 -17.08 4.29 15.76
CA ASN A 133 -18.46 4.64 15.38
C ASN A 133 -19.35 3.38 15.22
N TYR A 134 -19.51 2.64 16.31
CA TYR A 134 -20.78 2.05 16.71
C TYR A 134 -21.27 2.84 17.93
N VAL A 135 -21.95 3.95 17.65
CA VAL A 135 -22.79 4.66 18.63
C VAL A 135 -23.82 3.67 19.16
N LEU A 136 -23.84 3.44 20.47
CA LEU A 136 -24.99 2.85 21.16
C LEU A 136 -26.21 3.76 20.91
N PRO A 137 -27.27 3.33 20.22
CA PRO A 137 -28.41 4.21 19.99
C PRO A 137 -29.20 4.44 21.29
N ASP A 138 -29.59 5.70 21.51
CA ASP A 138 -30.63 6.12 22.47
C ASP A 138 -31.94 5.32 22.24
N PRO A 139 -32.81 5.17 23.26
CA PRO A 139 -33.90 4.20 23.25
C PRO A 139 -34.95 4.53 22.17
N MET A 140 -35.05 3.66 21.17
CA MET A 140 -36.01 3.75 20.07
C MET A 140 -37.43 3.35 20.57
N PRO A 141 -38.52 3.99 20.08
CA PRO A 141 -39.84 3.90 20.70
C PRO A 141 -40.45 2.50 20.52
N GLU A 142 -41.24 2.08 21.52
CA GLU A 142 -41.92 0.77 21.58
C GLU A 142 -42.84 0.56 20.36
N TRP A 143 -42.32 0.01 19.29
CA TRP A 143 -43.11 -0.72 18.31
C TRP A 143 -43.04 -2.20 18.67
N LYS A 144 -44.22 -2.80 18.88
CA LYS A 144 -44.37 -4.21 19.26
C LYS A 144 -43.77 -5.10 18.17
N LEU A 145 -42.53 -5.53 18.39
CA LEU A 145 -41.82 -6.49 17.55
C LEU A 145 -42.55 -7.84 17.65
N ASN A 146 -43.01 -8.32 16.50
CA ASN A 146 -43.57 -9.66 16.33
C ASN A 146 -42.47 -10.66 16.73
N LYS A 147 -42.66 -11.36 17.86
CA LYS A 147 -41.66 -12.27 18.46
C LYS A 147 -41.39 -13.53 17.61
N ASP A 148 -42.13 -13.73 16.54
CA ASP A 148 -42.14 -15.00 15.79
C ASP A 148 -41.27 -14.98 14.51
N LEU A 149 -40.44 -13.94 14.28
CA LEU A 149 -39.59 -13.82 13.07
C LEU A 149 -38.09 -13.59 13.34
N LEU A 150 -37.61 -13.80 14.57
CA LEU A 150 -36.18 -13.74 14.92
C LEU A 150 -35.78 -14.97 15.72
N GLU A 151 -35.84 -16.15 15.10
CA GLU A 151 -34.92 -17.21 15.50
C GLU A 151 -33.57 -16.87 14.85
N PRO A 152 -32.49 -16.63 15.62
CA PRO A 152 -31.16 -16.54 15.02
C PRO A 152 -30.91 -17.85 14.25
N PRO A 153 -30.19 -17.80 13.11
CA PRO A 153 -29.80 -19.04 12.44
C PRO A 153 -29.12 -19.95 13.46
N ILE A 154 -29.50 -21.23 13.49
CA ILE A 154 -28.87 -22.22 14.36
C ILE A 154 -27.38 -22.28 13.97
N LEU A 155 -26.54 -21.62 14.75
CA LEU A 155 -25.10 -21.61 14.61
C LEU A 155 -24.60 -23.03 14.85
N SER A 156 -23.65 -23.51 14.04
CA SER A 156 -23.00 -24.77 14.35
C SER A 156 -22.20 -24.62 15.65
N LYS A 157 -22.03 -25.69 16.41
CA LYS A 157 -21.19 -25.70 17.62
C LYS A 157 -19.78 -25.16 17.35
N GLU A 158 -19.21 -25.47 16.19
CA GLU A 158 -17.90 -24.99 15.75
C GLU A 158 -17.88 -23.46 15.54
N GLN A 159 -18.99 -22.88 15.07
CA GLN A 159 -19.09 -21.43 14.90
C GLN A 159 -19.19 -20.70 16.24
N GLU A 160 -19.95 -21.21 17.20
CA GLU A 160 -20.01 -20.64 18.55
C GLU A 160 -18.63 -20.68 19.24
N GLU A 161 -17.90 -21.80 19.10
CA GLU A 161 -16.54 -21.95 19.61
C GLU A 161 -15.58 -20.93 18.96
N ALA A 162 -15.68 -20.74 17.64
CA ALA A 162 -14.88 -19.75 16.93
C ALA A 162 -15.22 -18.30 17.36
N GLU A 163 -16.50 -17.97 17.56
CA GLU A 163 -16.91 -16.64 18.04
C GLU A 163 -16.41 -16.37 19.47
N ALA A 164 -16.51 -17.36 20.36
CA ALA A 164 -15.99 -17.25 21.72
C ALA A 164 -14.47 -17.04 21.74
N LEU A 165 -13.73 -17.80 20.90
CA LEU A 165 -12.28 -17.66 20.77
C LEU A 165 -11.88 -16.31 20.15
N ASN A 166 -12.63 -15.83 19.14
CA ASN A 166 -12.45 -14.50 18.57
C ASN A 166 -12.60 -13.40 19.63
N MET A 167 -13.65 -13.47 20.46
CA MET A 167 -13.87 -12.52 21.54
C MET A 167 -12.75 -12.55 22.59
N LYS A 168 -12.22 -13.74 22.90
CA LYS A 168 -11.06 -13.88 23.79
C LYS A 168 -9.81 -13.23 23.19
N ARG A 169 -9.47 -13.55 21.95
CA ARG A 169 -8.28 -13.00 21.26
C ARG A 169 -8.37 -11.48 21.08
N ARG A 170 -9.55 -10.94 20.77
CA ARG A 170 -9.77 -9.48 20.70
C ARG A 170 -9.47 -8.77 22.02
N LYS A 171 -9.76 -9.42 23.16
CA LYS A 171 -9.39 -8.89 24.47
C LYS A 171 -7.89 -8.97 24.72
N GLU A 172 -7.23 -10.03 24.29
CA GLU A 172 -5.79 -10.24 24.46
C GLU A 172 -4.93 -9.21 23.70
N ILE A 173 -5.35 -8.81 22.51
CA ILE A 173 -4.64 -7.80 21.69
C ILE A 173 -5.04 -6.36 22.01
N THR A 174 -6.08 -6.16 22.83
CA THR A 174 -6.51 -4.83 23.24
C THR A 174 -5.78 -4.43 24.50
N GLU A 175 -4.92 -3.41 24.39
CA GLU A 175 -4.05 -2.97 25.48
C GLU A 175 -4.36 -1.52 25.85
N PHE A 176 -4.02 -1.13 27.09
CA PHE A 176 -4.19 0.25 27.54
C PHE A 176 -3.03 1.11 27.03
N ASP A 177 -3.34 2.10 26.19
CA ASP A 177 -2.39 3.10 25.75
C ASP A 177 -2.26 4.20 26.84
N PRO A 178 -1.10 4.34 27.50
CA PRO A 178 -0.92 5.32 28.56
C PRO A 178 -0.91 6.77 28.05
N LYS A 179 -0.54 7.00 26.78
CA LYS A 179 -0.50 8.32 26.17
C LYS A 179 -1.89 8.84 25.89
N LEU A 180 -2.70 8.00 25.23
CA LEU A 180 -4.08 8.34 24.86
C LEU A 180 -5.09 8.11 26.00
N ARG A 181 -4.70 7.34 27.03
CA ARG A 181 -5.55 6.93 28.16
C ARG A 181 -6.80 6.15 27.75
N ILE A 182 -6.66 5.30 26.74
CA ILE A 182 -7.74 4.48 26.19
C ILE A 182 -7.25 3.06 25.91
N HIS A 183 -8.17 2.09 25.88
CA HIS A 183 -7.86 0.75 25.40
C HIS A 183 -7.96 0.71 23.89
N VAL A 184 -6.89 0.26 23.22
CA VAL A 184 -6.80 0.19 21.76
C VAL A 184 -6.38 -1.20 21.31
N PRO A 185 -6.88 -1.70 20.17
CA PRO A 185 -6.32 -2.89 19.54
C PRO A 185 -4.90 -2.59 19.05
N THR A 186 -3.94 -3.40 19.48
CA THR A 186 -2.53 -3.27 19.07
C THR A 186 -2.17 -4.10 17.86
N ARG A 187 -3.07 -5.00 17.44
CA ARG A 187 -2.91 -5.89 16.27
C ARG A 187 -4.20 -5.98 15.48
N PHE A 188 -4.10 -6.43 14.23
CA PHE A 188 -5.19 -6.56 13.28
C PHE A 188 -6.38 -7.35 13.85
N CYS A 189 -7.59 -6.80 13.72
CA CYS A 189 -8.80 -7.46 14.20
C CYS A 189 -10.02 -7.20 13.32
N ARG A 190 -9.83 -6.92 12.02
CA ARG A 190 -10.94 -6.53 11.12
C ARG A 190 -12.00 -7.62 10.96
N PHE A 191 -11.58 -8.88 10.95
CA PHE A 191 -12.43 -10.07 10.81
C PHE A 191 -12.32 -10.97 12.05
N ASN A 192 -12.96 -12.14 11.99
CA ASN A 192 -12.82 -13.15 13.03
C ASN A 192 -11.35 -13.62 13.12
N ILE A 193 -10.72 -13.39 14.27
CA ILE A 193 -9.31 -13.71 14.51
C ILE A 193 -9.08 -14.98 15.34
N ALA A 194 -10.12 -15.81 15.52
CA ALA A 194 -10.06 -17.02 16.34
C ALA A 194 -8.91 -17.96 15.97
N TYR A 195 -8.65 -18.10 14.67
CA TYR A 195 -7.58 -18.93 14.12
C TYR A 195 -6.58 -18.10 13.29
N PHE A 196 -6.60 -16.77 13.44
CA PHE A 196 -5.64 -15.88 12.77
C PHE A 196 -4.23 -16.19 13.28
N ASP A 197 -3.32 -16.54 12.37
CA ASP A 197 -1.89 -16.58 12.67
C ASP A 197 -1.30 -15.21 12.40
N PHE A 198 -1.04 -14.48 13.47
CA PHE A 198 -0.61 -13.10 13.42
C PHE A 198 0.80 -12.92 12.89
N ASP A 199 1.63 -13.96 12.97
CA ASP A 199 3.05 -13.86 12.63
C ASP A 199 3.36 -14.53 11.30
N LYS A 200 2.34 -15.12 10.65
CA LYS A 200 2.46 -15.68 9.30
C LYS A 200 2.80 -14.60 8.29
N GLU A 201 3.89 -14.80 7.55
CA GLU A 201 4.32 -13.93 6.46
C GLU A 201 3.51 -14.19 5.17
N SER A 202 3.39 -13.16 4.34
CA SER A 202 2.64 -13.24 3.08
C SER A 202 3.38 -14.08 2.04
N GLU A 203 2.65 -14.98 1.38
CA GLU A 203 3.19 -15.87 0.33
C GLU A 203 2.65 -15.47 -1.05
N VAL A 204 2.01 -14.30 -1.14
CA VAL A 204 1.47 -13.73 -2.37
C VAL A 204 2.57 -13.61 -3.40
N LYS A 205 2.36 -14.23 -4.56
CA LYS A 205 3.31 -14.21 -5.68
C LYS A 205 3.17 -12.93 -6.49
N SER A 206 4.21 -12.57 -7.24
CA SER A 206 4.09 -11.51 -8.25
C SER A 206 3.07 -11.89 -9.32
N GLY A 207 2.40 -10.89 -9.88
CA GLY A 207 1.52 -11.08 -11.04
C GLY A 207 2.30 -11.40 -12.33
N PRO A 208 1.60 -11.51 -13.47
CA PRO A 208 2.24 -11.74 -14.77
C PRO A 208 3.19 -10.59 -15.14
N LEU A 209 4.15 -10.87 -16.03
CA LEU A 209 5.03 -9.83 -16.56
C LEU A 209 4.20 -8.77 -17.26
N PHE A 210 4.55 -7.50 -17.06
CA PHE A 210 3.76 -6.39 -17.58
C PHE A 210 3.61 -6.45 -19.11
N LYS A 211 4.67 -6.84 -19.81
CA LYS A 211 4.68 -7.01 -21.27
C LYS A 211 3.73 -8.09 -21.81
N ASP A 212 3.32 -9.02 -20.96
CA ASP A 212 2.41 -10.11 -21.32
C ASP A 212 0.94 -9.75 -21.03
N ILE A 213 0.68 -8.59 -20.42
CA ILE A 213 -0.66 -8.10 -20.12
C ILE A 213 -1.16 -7.28 -21.32
N PRO A 214 -2.31 -7.63 -21.94
CA PRO A 214 -2.88 -6.82 -23.00
C PRO A 214 -3.29 -5.44 -22.48
N ASP A 215 -3.08 -4.39 -23.27
CA ASP A 215 -3.48 -3.01 -22.93
C ASP A 215 -4.96 -2.89 -22.54
N SER A 216 -5.82 -3.70 -23.16
CA SER A 216 -7.26 -3.79 -22.85
C SER A 216 -7.57 -4.31 -21.45
N GLU A 217 -6.58 -4.82 -20.73
CA GLU A 217 -6.68 -5.35 -19.38
C GLU A 217 -6.02 -4.47 -18.31
N PHE A 218 -5.37 -3.36 -18.67
CA PHE A 218 -4.73 -2.48 -17.69
C PHE A 218 -5.71 -1.90 -16.65
N TRP A 219 -6.98 -1.74 -17.00
CA TRP A 219 -8.02 -1.32 -16.05
C TRP A 219 -8.28 -2.33 -14.92
N LYS A 220 -7.83 -3.59 -15.08
CA LYS A 220 -7.91 -4.63 -14.05
C LYS A 220 -6.75 -4.59 -13.06
N LEU A 221 -5.72 -3.77 -13.31
CA LEU A 221 -4.61 -3.60 -12.36
C LEU A 221 -5.15 -3.03 -11.05
N ASP A 222 -4.64 -3.53 -9.93
CA ASP A 222 -5.01 -3.06 -8.60
C ASP A 222 -4.34 -1.71 -8.31
N GLY A 223 -4.92 -0.94 -7.40
CA GLY A 223 -4.22 0.18 -6.79
C GLY A 223 -3.13 -0.30 -5.86
N SER A 224 -2.17 0.57 -5.56
CA SER A 224 -1.12 0.32 -4.57
C SER A 224 -0.70 1.61 -3.87
N MET A 225 0.31 1.50 -3.02
CA MET A 225 1.00 2.62 -2.40
C MET A 225 2.47 2.29 -2.16
N ASN A 226 3.31 3.32 -2.19
CA ASN A 226 4.68 3.27 -1.73
C ASN A 226 4.76 3.92 -0.34
N VAL A 227 5.11 3.16 0.68
CA VAL A 227 5.55 3.76 1.95
C VAL A 227 6.92 4.39 1.73
N ILE A 228 6.98 5.72 1.84
CA ILE A 228 8.19 6.51 1.56
C ILE A 228 9.11 6.49 2.78
N SER A 229 8.56 6.84 3.94
CA SER A 229 9.31 6.94 5.20
C SER A 229 8.40 6.75 6.40
N ILE A 230 8.98 6.26 7.49
CA ILE A 230 8.40 6.30 8.83
C ILE A 230 9.39 7.05 9.71
N LYS A 231 8.95 8.14 10.35
CA LYS A 231 9.80 8.97 11.20
C LYS A 231 9.26 9.10 12.61
N VAL A 232 10.16 9.35 13.56
CA VAL A 232 9.82 9.68 14.94
C VAL A 232 9.51 11.17 15.01
N ALA A 233 8.24 11.53 14.86
CA ALA A 233 7.82 12.93 14.87
C ALA A 233 7.85 13.54 16.29
N GLN A 234 7.57 12.74 17.31
CA GLN A 234 7.69 13.13 18.72
C GLN A 234 8.13 11.94 19.57
N SER A 235 8.88 12.23 20.63
CA SER A 235 9.33 11.26 21.64
C SER A 235 9.12 11.84 23.03
N ASP A 236 8.53 11.04 23.92
CA ASP A 236 8.35 11.38 25.34
C ASP A 236 9.59 10.99 26.18
N VAL A 237 10.60 10.38 25.55
CA VAL A 237 11.90 10.07 26.14
C VAL A 237 13.02 10.86 25.45
N SER A 238 14.11 11.09 26.18
CA SER A 238 15.28 11.80 25.67
C SER A 238 16.09 10.98 24.67
N TYR A 239 16.57 11.64 23.63
CA TYR A 239 17.55 11.07 22.70
C TYR A 239 18.95 10.93 23.32
N PRO A 240 19.79 10.02 22.80
CA PRO A 240 19.52 9.07 21.73
C PRO A 240 18.72 7.84 22.20
N ILE A 241 17.96 7.23 21.28
CA ILE A 241 17.07 6.09 21.55
C ILE A 241 17.49 4.90 20.69
N ASN A 242 17.64 3.72 21.29
CA ASN A 242 17.86 2.47 20.56
C ASN A 242 16.53 1.77 20.30
N ILE A 243 15.98 1.92 19.09
CA ILE A 243 14.68 1.37 18.70
C ILE A 243 14.83 0.00 18.02
N TYR A 244 14.03 -0.96 18.44
CA TYR A 244 13.87 -2.25 17.76
C TYR A 244 12.39 -2.65 17.70
N GLY A 245 12.08 -3.78 17.05
CA GLY A 245 10.71 -4.29 16.91
C GLY A 245 10.27 -4.36 15.46
N THR A 246 8.97 -4.17 15.22
CA THR A 246 8.36 -4.39 13.90
C THR A 246 7.42 -3.28 13.49
N VAL A 247 7.46 -2.93 12.21
CA VAL A 247 6.35 -2.30 11.49
C VAL A 247 6.01 -3.20 10.31
N LEU A 248 4.75 -3.60 10.18
CA LEU A 248 4.30 -4.44 9.08
C LEU A 248 2.99 -3.92 8.49
N ALA A 249 2.79 -4.19 7.21
CA ALA A 249 1.54 -3.96 6.50
C ALA A 249 0.78 -5.28 6.32
N ARG A 250 -0.55 -5.19 6.27
CA ARG A 250 -1.48 -6.26 5.90
C ARG A 250 -2.41 -5.73 4.84
N ASP A 251 -2.41 -6.35 3.67
CA ASP A 251 -3.25 -6.00 2.55
C ASP A 251 -4.31 -7.07 2.27
N GLN A 252 -5.24 -6.74 1.39
CA GLN A 252 -6.40 -7.56 1.07
C GLN A 252 -6.12 -8.90 0.38
N ASN A 253 -4.87 -9.15 -0.04
CA ASN A 253 -4.51 -10.38 -0.74
C ASN A 253 -4.56 -11.57 0.20
N ASP A 254 -4.00 -11.45 1.40
CA ASP A 254 -4.00 -12.52 2.41
C ASP A 254 -3.99 -12.02 3.87
N TYR A 255 -3.95 -10.70 4.10
CA TYR A 255 -3.80 -10.05 5.41
C TYR A 255 -2.60 -10.55 6.24
N ARG A 256 -1.66 -11.25 5.62
CA ARG A 256 -0.46 -11.76 6.30
C ARG A 256 0.60 -10.67 6.41
N CYS A 257 1.66 -10.95 7.17
CA CYS A 257 2.68 -9.97 7.46
C CYS A 257 3.49 -9.60 6.22
N VAL A 258 3.54 -8.30 5.92
CA VAL A 258 4.50 -7.71 5.00
C VAL A 258 5.35 -6.72 5.78
N TYR A 259 6.52 -7.15 6.23
CA TYR A 259 7.38 -6.29 7.05
C TYR A 259 7.91 -5.09 6.27
N LEU A 260 7.80 -3.91 6.88
CA LEU A 260 8.40 -2.66 6.42
C LEU A 260 9.66 -2.34 7.22
N PHE A 261 9.65 -2.71 8.51
CA PHE A 261 10.75 -2.62 9.45
C PHE A 261 10.71 -3.83 10.36
N LYS A 262 11.84 -4.52 10.54
CA LYS A 262 11.97 -5.68 11.43
C LYS A 262 13.39 -5.72 11.98
N ARG A 263 13.54 -5.38 13.25
CA ARG A 263 14.83 -5.42 13.96
C ARG A 263 14.70 -6.15 15.28
N GLY A 264 15.66 -7.04 15.54
CA GLY A 264 15.77 -7.74 16.81
C GLY A 264 16.34 -6.83 17.90
N ARG A 265 16.18 -7.24 19.15
CA ARG A 265 16.70 -6.52 20.31
C ARG A 265 18.23 -6.31 20.26
N ASP A 266 18.94 -7.26 19.67
CA ASP A 266 20.41 -7.25 19.57
C ASP A 266 20.95 -6.40 18.39
N ASP A 267 20.07 -5.95 17.50
CA ASP A 267 20.37 -5.04 16.37
C ASP A 267 19.39 -3.85 16.34
N PRO A 268 19.34 -3.03 17.41
CA PRO A 268 18.49 -1.85 17.43
C PRO A 268 19.02 -0.78 16.46
N GLN A 269 18.12 0.03 15.92
CA GLN A 269 18.47 1.24 15.21
C GLN A 269 18.61 2.41 16.20
N LEU A 270 19.72 3.14 16.10
CA LEU A 270 19.92 4.38 16.84
C LEU A 270 19.11 5.52 16.20
N ILE A 271 18.29 6.20 17.00
CA ILE A 271 17.58 7.43 16.66
C ILE A 271 18.19 8.54 17.51
N THR A 272 18.69 9.59 16.86
CA THR A 272 19.49 10.64 17.47
C THR A 272 18.71 11.93 17.71
N GLU A 273 17.68 12.18 16.93
CA GLU A 273 16.87 13.39 17.03
C GLU A 273 15.43 13.19 16.56
N THR A 274 14.63 14.23 16.71
CA THR A 274 13.27 14.28 16.15
C THR A 274 13.32 14.29 14.62
N ASP A 275 12.31 13.71 14.00
CA ASP A 275 12.18 13.50 12.55
C ASP A 275 13.18 12.52 11.93
N ASP A 276 14.03 11.88 12.75
CA ASP A 276 14.84 10.75 12.30
C ASP A 276 13.95 9.61 11.79
N THR A 277 14.39 8.99 10.69
CA THR A 277 13.62 7.98 9.97
C THR A 277 14.06 6.57 10.32
N LEU A 278 13.09 5.65 10.43
CA LEU A 278 13.37 4.23 10.48
C LEU A 278 13.94 3.76 9.14
N THR A 279 14.97 2.93 9.19
CA THR A 279 15.58 2.31 8.01
C THR A 279 14.66 1.18 7.55
N LEU A 280 13.76 1.51 6.62
CA LEU A 280 12.81 0.54 6.08
C LEU A 280 13.53 -0.48 5.18
N THR A 281 13.20 -1.76 5.39
CA THR A 281 13.73 -2.90 4.63
C THR A 281 12.68 -3.52 3.71
N GLY A 282 11.47 -2.97 3.71
CA GLY A 282 10.36 -3.48 2.92
C GLY A 282 9.48 -2.37 2.34
N PRO A 283 8.38 -2.77 1.69
CA PRO A 283 7.90 -4.15 1.61
C PRO A 283 8.73 -4.97 0.59
N TYR A 284 8.76 -6.29 0.76
CA TYR A 284 9.45 -7.22 -0.18
C TYR A 284 8.60 -7.55 -1.42
N ARG A 285 7.34 -7.13 -1.42
CA ARG A 285 6.40 -7.18 -2.54
C ARG A 285 5.54 -5.92 -2.52
N VAL A 286 4.92 -5.56 -3.63
CA VAL A 286 3.99 -4.43 -3.65
C VAL A 286 2.74 -4.74 -2.81
N LEU A 287 2.15 -3.70 -2.19
CA LEU A 287 0.91 -3.78 -1.43
C LEU A 287 -0.30 -3.64 -2.36
N SER A 288 -1.35 -4.41 -2.13
CA SER A 288 -2.61 -4.29 -2.88
C SER A 288 -3.58 -3.33 -2.16
N GLY A 289 -4.00 -2.27 -2.85
CA GLY A 289 -4.54 -1.05 -2.22
C GLY A 289 -5.96 -0.65 -2.61
N LEU A 290 -6.74 -1.48 -3.31
CA LEU A 290 -8.17 -1.20 -3.56
C LEU A 290 -9.05 -1.20 -2.30
N ASP A 291 -8.70 -1.93 -1.25
CA ASP A 291 -9.36 -2.00 0.06
C ASP A 291 -8.44 -1.41 1.14
N SER A 292 -8.82 -1.55 2.41
CA SER A 292 -8.06 -1.03 3.55
C SER A 292 -6.76 -1.80 3.75
N ILE A 293 -5.64 -1.07 3.80
CA ILE A 293 -4.34 -1.60 4.22
C ILE A 293 -4.14 -1.27 5.71
N PHE A 294 -3.76 -2.26 6.49
CA PHE A 294 -3.54 -2.12 7.93
C PHE A 294 -2.04 -2.14 8.23
N PHE A 295 -1.56 -1.15 8.96
CA PHE A 295 -0.18 -1.05 9.39
C PHE A 295 -0.10 -1.31 10.90
N GLU A 296 0.56 -2.38 11.30
CA GLU A 296 0.82 -2.72 12.70
C GLU A 296 2.18 -2.18 13.12
N PHE A 297 2.18 -1.36 14.17
CA PHE A 297 3.37 -0.84 14.83
C PHE A 297 3.56 -1.57 16.16
N HIS A 298 4.78 -2.06 16.39
CA HIS A 298 5.21 -2.59 17.67
C HIS A 298 6.71 -2.33 17.81
N LEU A 299 7.02 -1.09 18.18
CA LEU A 299 8.37 -0.57 18.38
C LEU A 299 8.68 -0.49 19.86
N LYS A 300 9.91 -0.82 20.22
CA LYS A 300 10.40 -0.82 21.59
C LYS A 300 11.73 -0.10 21.70
N ILE A 301 11.98 0.49 22.86
CA ILE A 301 13.28 1.02 23.25
C ILE A 301 14.04 -0.07 23.99
N ARG A 302 15.28 -0.32 23.58
CA ARG A 302 16.22 -1.15 24.34
C ARG A 302 16.69 -0.42 25.59
N GLY A 303 16.46 -1.00 26.76
CA GLY A 303 16.94 -0.47 28.04
C GLY A 303 18.31 -1.04 28.44
N ASP A 304 19.09 -0.24 29.16
CA ASP A 304 20.44 -0.58 29.62
C ASP A 304 20.46 -1.70 30.67
N GLU A 305 19.39 -1.82 31.48
CA GLU A 305 19.24 -2.85 32.53
C GLU A 305 18.36 -4.04 32.09
N GLY A 306 18.12 -4.20 30.79
CA GLY A 306 17.26 -5.26 30.27
C GLY A 306 15.75 -4.97 30.36
N ILE A 307 15.36 -3.84 30.94
CA ILE A 307 13.97 -3.37 30.98
C ILE A 307 13.70 -2.57 29.71
N ASP A 308 13.11 -3.23 28.73
CA ASP A 308 12.69 -2.59 27.50
C ASP A 308 11.32 -1.92 27.68
N GLN A 309 11.08 -0.84 26.94
CA GLN A 309 9.84 -0.08 27.00
C GLN A 309 9.17 -0.08 25.63
N ASP A 310 7.84 -0.20 25.60
CA ASP A 310 7.07 -0.03 24.39
C ASP A 310 7.12 1.45 23.97
N PHE A 311 7.60 1.71 22.76
CA PHE A 311 7.79 3.06 22.22
C PHE A 311 6.58 3.54 21.43
N SER A 312 6.13 2.70 20.50
CA SER A 312 4.98 2.94 19.63
C SER A 312 4.31 1.61 19.33
N LYS A 313 3.02 1.49 19.65
CA LYS A 313 2.27 0.25 19.53
C LYS A 313 0.84 0.51 19.11
N GLY A 314 0.40 -0.05 17.99
CA GLY A 314 -0.94 0.23 17.49
C GLY A 314 -1.15 -0.09 16.02
N LEU A 315 -2.31 0.34 15.52
CA LEU A 315 -2.76 0.14 14.16
C LEU A 315 -3.01 1.47 13.47
N LEU A 316 -2.48 1.63 12.26
CA LEU A 316 -2.95 2.64 11.30
C LEU A 316 -3.71 1.95 10.17
N VAL A 317 -4.82 2.54 9.76
CA VAL A 317 -5.63 2.04 8.64
C VAL A 317 -5.51 3.04 7.49
N CYS A 318 -5.00 2.60 6.35
CA CYS A 318 -5.14 3.37 5.13
C CYS A 318 -6.34 2.83 4.37
N GLU A 319 -7.43 3.59 4.33
CA GLU A 319 -8.55 3.29 3.45
C GLU A 319 -8.08 3.38 1.98
N GLY A 320 -8.69 2.56 1.12
CA GLY A 320 -8.22 2.28 -0.24
C GLY A 320 -7.71 3.51 -1.00
N CYS A 321 -6.61 3.31 -1.73
CA CYS A 321 -5.91 4.34 -2.51
C CYS A 321 -6.66 4.71 -3.80
N CYS A 322 -7.93 5.07 -3.69
CA CYS A 322 -8.73 5.50 -4.82
C CYS A 322 -8.35 6.94 -5.20
N ASP A 323 -7.81 7.08 -6.42
CA ASP A 323 -7.79 8.30 -7.25
C ASP A 323 -6.88 9.48 -6.89
N THR A 324 -6.28 9.56 -5.69
CA THR A 324 -5.34 10.67 -5.40
C THR A 324 -3.90 10.26 -5.59
N ARG A 325 -3.15 10.94 -6.46
CA ARG A 325 -1.69 10.75 -6.63
C ARG A 325 -0.86 11.46 -5.57
N GLU A 326 -1.49 12.34 -4.79
CA GLU A 326 -0.80 13.13 -3.79
C GLU A 326 -0.34 12.27 -2.62
N SER A 327 0.88 12.55 -2.17
CA SER A 327 1.44 11.89 -1.00
C SER A 327 0.73 12.36 0.28
N ARG A 328 0.56 11.45 1.23
CA ARG A 328 -0.13 11.71 2.49
C ARG A 328 0.66 11.19 3.67
N THR A 329 0.43 11.81 4.82
CA THR A 329 1.02 11.40 6.10
C THR A 329 -0.05 10.86 7.02
N LEU A 330 0.17 9.68 7.59
CA LEU A 330 -0.61 9.14 8.70
C LEU A 330 0.21 9.23 9.99
N SER A 331 -0.43 9.56 11.10
CA SER A 331 0.24 9.72 12.39
C SER A 331 -0.31 8.72 13.40
N LEU A 332 0.59 8.03 14.10
CA LEU A 332 0.27 7.19 15.24
C LEU A 332 0.88 7.80 16.50
N GLU A 333 0.06 8.52 17.25
CA GLU A 333 0.33 8.88 18.64
C GLU A 333 0.05 7.68 19.53
N SER A 334 1.08 7.19 20.22
CA SER A 334 0.98 5.91 20.93
C SER A 334 2.12 5.76 21.95
N TRP A 335 1.78 5.31 23.16
CA TRP A 335 2.73 4.93 24.22
C TRP A 335 3.72 6.04 24.63
N LEU A 336 4.90 6.08 24.05
CA LEU A 336 5.98 7.03 24.37
C LEU A 336 6.35 7.91 23.17
N SER A 337 5.55 7.90 22.11
CA SER A 337 5.93 8.55 20.85
C SER A 337 4.74 9.02 20.02
N THR A 338 5.06 9.78 18.99
CA THR A 338 4.22 9.97 17.81
C THR A 338 5.07 9.61 16.60
N VAL A 339 4.66 8.61 15.83
CA VAL A 339 5.34 8.21 14.58
C VAL A 339 4.50 8.65 13.39
N GLU A 340 5.18 9.22 12.38
CA GLU A 340 4.54 9.67 11.14
C GLU A 340 4.98 8.78 9.98
N MET A 341 4.02 8.26 9.24
CA MET A 341 4.23 7.47 8.03
C MET A 341 3.80 8.26 6.80
N LEU A 342 4.77 8.60 5.96
CA LEU A 342 4.56 9.22 4.66
C LEU A 342 4.42 8.12 3.59
N TYR A 343 3.36 8.17 2.81
CA TYR A 343 3.14 7.27 1.69
C TYR A 343 2.65 8.00 0.45
N THR A 344 2.85 7.38 -0.71
CA THR A 344 2.44 7.87 -2.02
C THR A 344 1.57 6.82 -2.72
N PRO A 345 0.30 7.11 -3.02
CA PRO A 345 -0.55 6.19 -3.77
C PRO A 345 -0.05 5.95 -5.20
N ALA A 346 -0.27 4.75 -5.72
CA ALA A 346 0.03 4.34 -7.09
C ALA A 346 -1.21 3.67 -7.71
N PRO A 347 -2.08 4.40 -8.42
CA PRO A 347 -3.26 3.82 -9.06
C PRO A 347 -2.87 2.94 -10.25
N LEU A 348 -3.59 1.82 -10.45
CA LEU A 348 -3.35 0.85 -11.54
C LEU A 348 -1.85 0.48 -11.60
N ALA A 349 -1.37 -0.11 -10.52
CA ALA A 349 0.04 -0.26 -10.24
C ALA A 349 0.70 -1.41 -11.00
N VAL A 350 1.97 -1.21 -11.30
CA VAL A 350 2.93 -2.19 -11.78
C VAL A 350 4.06 -2.26 -10.77
N GLN A 351 4.42 -3.46 -10.36
CA GLN A 351 5.57 -3.71 -9.50
C GLN A 351 6.86 -3.65 -10.33
N ALA A 352 7.76 -2.74 -9.97
CA ALA A 352 9.14 -2.72 -10.41
C ALA A 352 10.02 -3.46 -9.38
N SER A 353 10.60 -4.59 -9.78
CA SER A 353 11.58 -5.31 -8.98
C SER A 353 12.98 -4.99 -9.51
N ILE A 354 13.79 -4.30 -8.71
CA ILE A 354 15.00 -3.60 -9.11
C ILE A 354 16.23 -4.36 -8.60
N GLN A 355 17.19 -4.58 -9.49
CA GLN A 355 18.54 -5.05 -9.16
C GLN A 355 19.57 -4.06 -9.70
N VAL A 356 20.63 -3.79 -8.94
CA VAL A 356 21.74 -2.94 -9.36
C VAL A 356 23.04 -3.69 -9.18
N ASN A 357 23.89 -3.71 -10.22
CA ASN A 357 25.17 -4.41 -10.23
C ASN A 357 26.31 -3.46 -10.61
N VAL A 358 27.49 -3.68 -10.06
CA VAL A 358 28.73 -2.99 -10.41
C VAL A 358 29.53 -3.87 -11.38
N LEU A 359 29.83 -3.37 -12.57
CA LEU A 359 30.42 -4.16 -13.66
C LEU A 359 31.95 -4.10 -13.70
N ASN A 360 32.57 -3.04 -13.18
CA ASN A 360 34.01 -2.80 -13.37
C ASN A 360 34.90 -3.43 -12.27
N GLY A 361 34.49 -4.58 -11.73
CA GLY A 361 35.31 -5.41 -10.84
C GLY A 361 35.62 -4.83 -9.46
N LYS A 362 34.95 -3.73 -9.07
CA LYS A 362 35.05 -3.21 -7.70
C LYS A 362 34.42 -4.17 -6.70
N SER A 363 34.92 -4.16 -5.46
CA SER A 363 34.42 -5.04 -4.39
C SER A 363 33.34 -4.41 -3.51
N ASN A 364 33.12 -3.11 -3.64
CA ASN A 364 32.15 -2.36 -2.84
C ASN A 364 31.44 -1.28 -3.65
N PHE A 365 30.34 -0.77 -3.11
CA PHE A 365 29.66 0.42 -3.60
C PHE A 365 29.46 1.40 -2.44
N ILE A 366 29.95 2.64 -2.60
CA ILE A 366 29.78 3.71 -1.60
C ILE A 366 28.97 4.81 -2.26
N GLY A 367 27.69 4.85 -1.95
CA GLY A 367 26.76 5.78 -2.54
C GLY A 367 25.36 5.67 -1.95
N LYS A 368 24.42 6.30 -2.64
CA LYS A 368 22.99 6.29 -2.32
C LYS A 368 22.19 6.05 -3.59
N ILE A 369 21.17 5.20 -3.51
CA ILE A 369 20.25 4.89 -4.61
C ILE A 369 18.83 5.20 -4.13
N ALA A 370 18.12 6.03 -4.87
CA ALA A 370 16.76 6.41 -4.56
C ALA A 370 15.84 6.31 -5.79
N ALA A 371 14.62 5.83 -5.59
CA ALA A 371 13.56 5.81 -6.58
C ALA A 371 12.56 6.95 -6.36
N SER A 372 11.92 7.39 -7.44
CA SER A 372 10.73 8.24 -7.42
C SER A 372 9.85 7.89 -8.62
N THR A 373 8.55 8.03 -8.46
CA THR A 373 7.54 7.75 -9.50
C THR A 373 6.85 9.03 -9.94
N GLY A 374 6.47 9.12 -11.22
CA GLY A 374 5.75 10.28 -11.74
C GLY A 374 6.46 11.63 -11.50
N GLU A 375 5.70 12.64 -11.10
CA GLU A 375 6.19 13.97 -10.74
C GLU A 375 6.53 14.10 -9.25
N ASP A 376 6.43 13.00 -8.49
CA ASP A 376 6.59 13.04 -7.05
C ASP A 376 8.01 13.49 -6.65
N LYS A 377 8.05 14.42 -5.70
CA LYS A 377 9.28 14.88 -5.07
C LYS A 377 9.81 13.87 -4.06
N ASN A 378 8.94 12.98 -3.58
CA ASN A 378 9.26 12.00 -2.55
C ASN A 378 10.16 10.90 -3.09
N LYS A 379 11.20 10.57 -2.32
CA LYS A 379 12.25 9.64 -2.70
C LYS A 379 12.18 8.40 -1.84
N ILE A 380 12.02 7.26 -2.47
CA ILE A 380 12.13 5.94 -1.84
C ILE A 380 13.60 5.57 -1.79
N ILE A 381 14.18 5.45 -0.59
CA ILE A 381 15.58 5.04 -0.46
C ILE A 381 15.68 3.53 -0.66
N LEU A 382 16.40 3.12 -1.70
CA LEU A 382 16.64 1.71 -2.01
C LEU A 382 17.97 1.21 -1.43
N TYR A 383 18.92 2.13 -1.26
CA TYR A 383 20.25 1.86 -0.69
C TYR A 383 20.88 3.16 -0.20
N ASP A 384 21.56 3.11 0.95
CA ASP A 384 22.36 4.22 1.46
C ASP A 384 23.56 3.69 2.26
N SER A 385 24.76 3.81 1.71
CA SER A 385 26.01 3.34 2.34
C SER A 385 26.34 4.03 3.67
N LYS A 386 25.70 5.17 4.00
CA LYS A 386 25.92 5.87 5.27
C LYS A 386 25.16 5.26 6.44
N VAL A 387 24.18 4.40 6.17
CA VAL A 387 23.43 3.71 7.21
C VAL A 387 24.29 2.57 7.77
N ALA A 388 24.47 2.55 9.10
CA ALA A 388 25.46 1.68 9.75
C ALA A 388 25.25 0.17 9.50
N SER A 389 24.01 -0.27 9.24
CA SER A 389 23.68 -1.67 8.93
C SER A 389 23.75 -2.01 7.44
N THR A 390 24.09 -1.07 6.58
CA THR A 390 24.13 -1.29 5.14
C THR A 390 25.40 -2.03 4.76
N LEU A 391 25.22 -3.18 4.12
CA LEU A 391 26.31 -4.02 3.65
C LEU A 391 26.96 -3.36 2.43
N LEU A 392 28.27 -3.08 2.54
CA LEU A 392 29.02 -2.36 1.51
C LEU A 392 29.63 -3.28 0.45
N SER A 393 29.89 -4.54 0.82
CA SER A 393 30.42 -5.54 -0.09
C SER A 393 29.38 -5.96 -1.13
N LEU A 394 29.86 -6.28 -2.32
CA LEU A 394 29.00 -6.75 -3.39
C LEU A 394 28.75 -8.25 -3.26
N GLY A 395 27.55 -8.69 -3.65
CA GLY A 395 27.23 -10.09 -3.85
C GLY A 395 27.77 -10.62 -5.18
N ASP A 396 27.37 -11.84 -5.52
CA ASP A 396 27.74 -12.51 -6.76
C ASP A 396 27.45 -11.63 -7.99
N GLY A 397 28.38 -11.62 -8.95
CA GLY A 397 28.27 -10.79 -10.16
C GLY A 397 28.30 -9.28 -9.91
N GLY A 398 28.77 -8.83 -8.74
CA GLY A 398 28.86 -7.41 -8.39
C GLY A 398 27.53 -6.81 -7.92
N SER A 399 26.59 -7.62 -7.45
CA SER A 399 25.26 -7.15 -7.06
C SER A 399 25.28 -6.32 -5.77
N ILE A 400 24.59 -5.19 -5.78
CA ILE A 400 24.42 -4.34 -4.59
C ILE A 400 23.22 -4.87 -3.82
N LEU A 401 23.41 -5.19 -2.53
CA LEU A 401 22.32 -5.57 -1.65
C LEU A 401 21.47 -4.33 -1.29
N LEU A 402 20.37 -4.14 -2.02
CA LEU A 402 19.42 -3.07 -1.75
C LEU A 402 18.67 -3.34 -0.44
N THR A 403 18.42 -2.30 0.36
CA THR A 403 17.53 -2.40 1.53
C THR A 403 16.08 -2.54 1.10
N ARG A 404 15.72 -1.98 -0.06
CA ARG A 404 14.43 -2.14 -0.72
C ARG A 404 14.64 -2.32 -2.21
N SER A 405 14.05 -3.37 -2.78
CA SER A 405 14.16 -3.68 -4.21
C SER A 405 12.85 -3.52 -4.97
N VAL A 406 11.76 -3.17 -4.28
CA VAL A 406 10.42 -3.14 -4.87
C VAL A 406 9.81 -1.74 -4.78
N VAL A 407 9.25 -1.27 -5.90
CA VAL A 407 8.55 0.01 -6.03
C VAL A 407 7.26 -0.21 -6.82
N ALA A 408 6.14 0.32 -6.33
CA ALA A 408 4.89 0.38 -7.08
C ALA A 408 4.92 1.59 -8.02
N VAL A 409 4.61 1.41 -9.30
CA VAL A 409 4.60 2.48 -10.30
C VAL A 409 3.26 2.45 -11.03
N SER A 410 2.56 3.57 -11.10
CA SER A 410 1.32 3.65 -11.90
C SER A 410 1.61 3.27 -13.35
N HIS A 411 0.74 2.51 -14.01
CA HIS A 411 0.93 2.03 -15.40
C HIS A 411 1.16 3.13 -16.46
N ASN A 412 0.84 4.39 -16.12
CA ASN A 412 1.01 5.55 -16.99
C ASN A 412 2.13 6.50 -16.53
N GLU A 413 2.97 6.06 -15.58
CA GLU A 413 4.10 6.81 -15.06
C GLU A 413 5.42 6.08 -15.31
N LYS A 414 6.53 6.80 -15.19
CA LYS A 414 7.87 6.21 -15.30
C LYS A 414 8.51 6.12 -13.93
N LEU A 415 9.36 5.12 -13.76
CA LEU A 415 10.26 5.04 -12.63
C LEU A 415 11.52 5.88 -12.90
N ALA A 416 11.88 6.75 -11.97
CA ALA A 416 13.15 7.45 -12.00
C ALA A 416 14.06 6.96 -10.87
N LEU A 417 15.25 6.49 -11.23
CA LEU A 417 16.31 6.12 -10.29
C LEU A 417 17.37 7.21 -10.26
N LYS A 418 17.63 7.74 -9.06
CA LYS A 418 18.66 8.75 -8.81
C LYS A 418 19.76 8.10 -7.96
N MET A 419 20.97 8.08 -8.49
CA MET A 419 22.13 7.49 -7.83
C MET A 419 23.17 8.56 -7.55
N TYR A 420 23.78 8.48 -6.38
CA TYR A 420 24.73 9.47 -5.87
C TYR A 420 25.97 8.77 -5.34
N VAL A 421 27.14 9.31 -5.65
CA VAL A 421 28.44 8.84 -5.17
C VAL A 421 29.28 10.05 -4.77
N SER A 422 30.04 9.93 -3.69
CA SER A 422 31.02 10.93 -3.27
C SER A 422 32.44 10.36 -3.44
N GLU A 423 33.23 10.97 -4.32
CA GLU A 423 34.61 10.57 -4.62
C GLU A 423 35.52 11.80 -4.58
N ALA A 424 36.61 11.75 -3.79
CA ALA A 424 37.60 12.82 -3.68
C ALA A 424 36.95 14.22 -3.48
N ASP A 425 36.03 14.31 -2.53
CA ASP A 425 35.25 15.51 -2.18
C ASP A 425 34.34 16.07 -3.28
N VAL A 426 34.17 15.34 -4.39
CA VAL A 426 33.22 15.69 -5.46
C VAL A 426 32.01 14.76 -5.41
N SER A 427 30.83 15.36 -5.27
CA SER A 427 29.55 14.65 -5.38
C SER A 427 29.14 14.49 -6.83
N LYS A 428 29.01 13.24 -7.29
CA LYS A 428 28.53 12.89 -8.63
C LYS A 428 27.13 12.30 -8.52
N LYS A 429 26.28 12.62 -9.49
CA LYS A 429 24.90 12.11 -9.56
C LYS A 429 24.53 11.71 -10.98
N VAL A 430 23.69 10.69 -11.09
CA VAL A 430 23.08 10.27 -12.35
C VAL A 430 21.59 9.97 -12.12
N LYS A 431 20.77 10.25 -13.13
CA LYS A 431 19.34 9.93 -13.15
C LYS A 431 19.06 9.02 -14.34
N LEU A 432 18.47 7.86 -14.07
CA LEU A 432 17.95 6.95 -15.09
C LEU A 432 16.42 6.95 -15.02
N CYS A 433 15.78 6.80 -16.17
CA CYS A 433 14.31 6.74 -16.28
C CYS A 433 13.93 5.46 -17.02
N PHE A 434 12.95 4.75 -16.48
CA PHE A 434 12.46 3.48 -17.01
C PHE A 434 10.95 3.57 -17.22
N GLY A 435 10.50 3.32 -18.46
CA GLY A 435 9.14 2.89 -18.73
C GLY A 435 8.96 1.42 -18.44
N HIS A 436 7.72 0.94 -18.47
CA HIS A 436 7.37 -0.44 -18.08
C HIS A 436 7.88 -1.54 -19.03
N PHE A 437 8.47 -1.15 -20.18
CA PHE A 437 9.11 -2.05 -21.12
C PHE A 437 10.64 -1.96 -21.08
N ASP A 438 11.19 -1.04 -20.28
CA ASP A 438 12.63 -0.91 -20.08
C ASP A 438 13.06 -1.90 -19.00
N GLU A 439 13.71 -3.00 -19.40
CA GLU A 439 14.14 -4.06 -18.48
C GLU A 439 15.60 -3.88 -17.99
N GLU A 440 16.42 -3.13 -18.72
CA GLU A 440 17.84 -2.97 -18.39
C GLU A 440 18.45 -1.66 -18.91
N GLN A 441 19.30 -1.02 -18.11
CA GLN A 441 20.15 0.10 -18.54
C GLN A 441 21.50 0.08 -17.83
N THR A 442 22.54 0.56 -18.51
CA THR A 442 23.88 0.75 -17.94
C THR A 442 24.26 2.21 -17.88
N CYS A 443 25.01 2.63 -16.87
CA CYS A 443 25.53 3.99 -16.76
C CYS A 443 26.89 4.05 -16.07
N THR A 444 27.60 5.16 -16.27
CA THR A 444 28.83 5.46 -15.53
C THR A 444 28.52 6.50 -14.46
N LEU A 445 28.89 6.22 -13.21
CA LEU A 445 28.74 7.13 -12.08
C LEU A 445 30.06 7.24 -11.34
N GLY A 446 30.79 8.32 -11.58
CA GLY A 446 32.15 8.46 -11.06
C GLY A 446 33.05 7.35 -11.58
N SER A 447 33.70 6.63 -10.68
CA SER A 447 34.53 5.48 -11.02
C SER A 447 33.76 4.15 -11.01
N TYR A 448 32.42 4.18 -10.97
CA TYR A 448 31.56 2.99 -11.05
C TYR A 448 30.96 2.84 -12.44
N GLN A 449 30.98 1.61 -12.98
CA GLN A 449 30.11 1.21 -14.08
C GLN A 449 28.95 0.41 -13.50
N LEU A 450 27.74 0.93 -13.62
CA LEU A 450 26.54 0.36 -13.00
C LEU A 450 25.61 -0.22 -14.07
N GLN A 451 25.04 -1.37 -13.78
CA GLN A 451 23.94 -1.99 -14.51
C GLN A 451 22.71 -2.01 -13.62
N VAL A 452 21.59 -1.54 -14.14
CA VAL A 452 20.30 -1.63 -13.49
C VAL A 452 19.43 -2.59 -14.29
N LYS A 453 18.85 -3.59 -13.62
CA LYS A 453 17.86 -4.50 -14.19
C LYS A 453 16.54 -4.33 -13.47
N ILE A 454 15.44 -4.37 -14.22
CA ILE A 454 14.09 -4.21 -13.70
C ILE A 454 13.20 -5.32 -14.27
N ILE A 455 12.51 -6.01 -13.38
CA ILE A 455 11.43 -6.93 -13.74
C ILE A 455 10.10 -6.23 -13.42
N TRP A 456 9.31 -6.02 -14.46
CA TRP A 456 7.99 -5.40 -14.38
C TRP A 456 6.90 -6.48 -14.29
N THR A 457 6.11 -6.46 -13.23
CA THR A 457 4.97 -7.37 -13.05
C THR A 457 3.71 -6.58 -12.73
N GLY A 458 2.59 -6.95 -13.35
CA GLY A 458 1.30 -6.30 -13.05
C GLY A 458 0.85 -6.61 -11.63
N VAL A 459 0.33 -5.60 -10.93
CA VAL A 459 -0.30 -5.82 -9.63
C VAL A 459 -1.76 -6.19 -9.88
N PHE A 460 -2.12 -7.41 -9.53
CA PHE A 460 -3.51 -7.87 -9.57
C PHE A 460 -3.94 -8.31 -8.19
N ARG A 461 -5.23 -8.12 -7.92
CA ARG A 461 -5.87 -8.80 -6.81
C ARG A 461 -5.78 -10.30 -7.05
N GLN A 462 -5.13 -11.02 -6.14
CA GLN A 462 -5.19 -12.46 -6.15
C GLN A 462 -6.54 -12.89 -5.59
N GLU A 463 -7.21 -13.82 -6.28
CA GLU A 463 -8.42 -14.43 -5.73
C GLU A 463 -8.07 -14.98 -4.35
N ARG A 464 -8.85 -14.56 -3.35
CA ARG A 464 -8.74 -15.09 -2.01
C ARG A 464 -8.86 -16.61 -2.15
N PRO A 465 -7.91 -17.41 -1.66
CA PRO A 465 -8.29 -18.76 -1.25
C PRO A 465 -9.50 -18.59 -0.32
N ASP A 466 -10.42 -19.56 -0.25
CA ASP A 466 -11.51 -19.63 0.75
C ASP A 466 -10.99 -19.70 2.22
N MET A 467 -9.80 -19.18 2.45
CA MET A 467 -9.23 -18.84 3.71
C MET A 467 -10.06 -17.73 4.35
N TRP A 468 -10.92 -18.28 5.20
CA TRP A 468 -11.50 -17.75 6.43
C TRP A 468 -12.91 -17.39 6.12
N MET A 469 -13.80 -18.23 6.66
CA MET A 469 -15.23 -18.08 6.50
C MET A 469 -15.57 -16.59 6.55
N ASP A 470 -16.15 -16.10 5.46
CA ASP A 470 -17.09 -14.99 5.52
C ASP A 470 -18.19 -15.42 6.50
N PHE A 471 -17.88 -15.47 7.80
CA PHE A 471 -18.84 -15.10 8.80
C PHE A 471 -19.05 -13.62 8.54
N LYS A 472 -19.85 -13.34 7.49
CA LYS A 472 -20.62 -12.13 7.41
C LYS A 472 -21.22 -12.02 8.78
N HIS A 473 -20.73 -11.07 9.57
CA HIS A 473 -21.50 -10.59 10.69
C HIS A 473 -22.86 -10.27 10.08
N LEU A 474 -23.86 -11.10 10.41
CA LEU A 474 -25.19 -10.56 10.55
C LEU A 474 -24.96 -9.38 11.49
N VAL A 475 -25.15 -8.19 10.96
CA VAL A 475 -25.34 -6.99 11.75
C VAL A 475 -26.46 -7.33 12.72
N LEU A 476 -26.09 -7.74 13.94
CA LEU A 476 -27.01 -7.77 15.05
C LEU A 476 -27.20 -6.30 15.44
N SER A 477 -28.28 -5.77 14.88
CA SER A 477 -29.12 -4.63 15.28
C SER A 477 -28.65 -3.78 16.45
#